data_AF-A0A1G6EH11-F1
#
_entry.id   AF-A0A1G6EH11-F1
#
_cell.length_a   1.000
_cell.length_b   1.000
_cell.length_c   1.000
_cell.angle_alpha   90.00
_cell.angle_beta   90.00
_cell.angle_gamma   90.00
#
_symmetry.space_group_name_H-M   'P 1'
#
loop_
_entity.id
_entity.type
_entity.pdbx_description
1 polymer ?
#
loop_
_entity_poly.entity_id
_entity_poly.type
_entity_poly.pdbx_seq_one_letter_code
_entity_poly.pdbx_strand_id
1 'polypeptide(L)' 'MLTIKCSGCKCKLWKYKKIGPGKVLRCHKSRISKRFDIMERDGMLFCPCGRSIATDMGRFYKMHVDAFTYTGTKDAA' A
#
# COMPACT_ATOMS: atom_id res chain seq x y z
N MET A 1 3.67 -12.48 3.41
CA MET A 1 3.10 -11.56 2.37
C MET A 1 2.02 -10.64 2.97
N LEU A 2 2.04 -9.32 2.74
CA LEU A 2 1.06 -8.38 3.30
C LEU A 2 -0.02 -8.00 2.28
N THR A 3 -1.28 -7.91 2.72
CA THR A 3 -2.36 -7.31 1.93
C THR A 3 -2.65 -5.92 2.46
N ILE A 4 -2.35 -4.91 1.66
CA ILE A 4 -2.67 -3.51 1.96
C ILE A 4 -4.14 -3.27 1.64
N LYS A 5 -4.84 -2.63 2.57
CA LYS A 5 -6.25 -2.27 2.50
C LYS A 5 -6.42 -0.81 2.86
N CYS A 6 -7.49 -0.18 2.38
CA CYS A 6 -7.85 1.16 2.84
C CYS A 6 -8.32 1.12 4.31
N SER A 7 -7.92 2.10 5.13
CA SER A 7 -8.40 2.17 6.52
C SER A 7 -9.88 2.57 6.63
N GLY A 8 -10.42 3.25 5.62
CA GLY A 8 -11.83 3.68 5.57
C GLY A 8 -12.76 2.56 5.10
N CYS A 9 -12.69 2.21 3.82
CA CYS A 9 -13.60 1.23 3.21
C CYS A 9 -13.15 -0.24 3.35
N LYS A 10 -11.93 -0.50 3.87
CA LYS A 10 -11.34 -1.85 4.03
C LYS A 10 -11.16 -2.64 2.72
N CYS A 11 -11.39 -2.01 1.56
CA CYS A 11 -11.12 -2.60 0.24
C CYS A 11 -9.63 -2.94 0.08
N LYS A 12 -9.35 -4.01 -0.65
CA LYS A 12 -7.99 -4.46 -0.95
C LYS A 12 -7.40 -3.56 -2.02
N LEU A 13 -6.23 -3.00 -1.76
CA LEU A 13 -5.53 -2.09 -2.67
C LEU A 13 -4.42 -2.81 -3.44
N TRP A 14 -3.56 -3.54 -2.72
CA TRP A 14 -2.55 -4.41 -3.32
C TRP A 14 -1.97 -5.42 -2.35
N LYS A 15 -1.30 -6.42 -2.91
CA LYS A 15 -0.42 -7.33 -2.16
C LYS A 15 1.02 -6.84 -2.23
N TYR A 16 1.65 -6.71 -1.07
CA TYR A 16 3.02 -6.23 -0.91
C TYR A 16 3.89 -7.30 -0.23
N LYS A 17 5.00 -7.65 -0.89
CA LYS A 17 6.01 -8.54 -0.33
C LYS A 17 6.92 -7.74 0.59
N LYS A 18 6.57 -7.72 1.88
CA LYS A 18 7.40 -7.13 2.91
C LYS A 18 8.57 -8.06 3.25
N ILE A 19 9.78 -7.54 3.10
CA ILE A 19 11.04 -8.20 3.48
C ILE A 19 11.63 -7.43 4.66
N GLY A 20 12.03 -8.14 5.72
CA GLY A 20 12.63 -7.60 6.94
C GLY A 20 11.66 -6.94 7.94
N PRO A 21 12.12 -6.66 9.18
CA PRO A 21 11.26 -6.35 10.33
C PRO A 21 10.65 -4.93 10.34
N GLY A 22 11.17 -3.99 9.54
CA GLY A 22 10.78 -2.57 9.56
C GLY A 22 9.32 -2.28 9.19
N LYS A 23 8.86 -1.05 9.48
CA LYS A 23 7.49 -0.56 9.15
C LYS A 23 7.28 -0.39 7.64
N VAL A 24 6.03 -0.45 7.19
CA VAL A 24 5.64 -0.25 5.78
C VAL A 24 5.42 1.24 5.50
N LEU A 25 6.49 2.04 5.61
CA LEU A 25 6.44 3.48 5.28
C LEU A 25 6.65 3.74 3.79
N ARG A 26 7.47 2.89 3.16
CA ARG A 26 7.84 2.96 1.74
C ARG A 26 7.51 1.64 1.08
N CYS A 27 6.55 1.66 0.16
CA CYS A 27 6.20 0.51 -0.65
C CYS A 27 6.91 0.61 -2.00
N HIS A 28 7.96 -0.20 -2.18
CA HIS A 28 8.66 -0.27 -3.45
C HIS A 28 7.77 -0.92 -4.52
N LYS A 29 7.67 -0.27 -5.69
CA LYS A 29 6.86 -0.77 -6.81
C LYS A 29 7.26 -2.19 -7.22
N SER A 30 8.56 -2.49 -7.18
CA SER A 30 9.12 -3.81 -7.49
C SER A 30 8.68 -4.96 -6.56
N ARG A 31 8.13 -4.64 -5.38
CA ARG A 31 7.67 -5.63 -4.39
C ARG A 31 6.15 -5.75 -4.33
N ILE A 32 5.44 -5.06 -5.21
CA ILE A 32 3.99 -5.16 -5.32
C ILE A 32 3.68 -6.33 -6.24
N SER A 33 3.20 -7.44 -5.65
CA SER A 33 2.88 -8.64 -6.43
C SER A 33 1.56 -8.54 -7.18
N LYS A 34 0.61 -7.76 -6.65
CA LYS A 34 -0.72 -7.60 -7.27
C LYS A 34 -1.31 -6.26 -6.90
N ARG A 35 -1.76 -5.50 -7.89
CA ARG A 35 -2.61 -4.31 -7.71
C ARG A 35 -4.08 -4.67 -7.93
N PHE A 36 -4.95 -3.99 -7.20
CA PHE A 36 -6.40 -4.01 -7.38
C PHE A 36 -6.85 -2.59 -7.78
N ASP A 37 -8.10 -2.24 -7.48
CA ASP A 37 -8.67 -0.92 -7.71
C ASP A 37 -8.01 0.17 -6.85
N ILE A 38 -7.16 0.96 -7.50
CA ILE A 38 -6.66 2.21 -6.97
C ILE A 38 -6.57 3.24 -8.09
N MET A 39 -6.90 4.49 -7.75
CA MET A 39 -6.83 5.61 -8.68
C MET A 39 -5.52 6.35 -8.45
N GLU A 40 -4.72 6.57 -9.49
CA GLU A 40 -3.54 7.42 -9.42
C GLU A 40 -3.89 8.78 -10.07
N ARG A 41 -3.75 9.88 -9.33
CA ARG A 41 -3.99 11.24 -9.80
C ARG A 41 -2.94 12.18 -9.23
N ASP A 42 -2.29 12.95 -10.09
CA ASP A 42 -1.31 13.97 -9.72
C ASP A 42 -0.17 13.44 -8.82
N GLY A 43 0.32 12.23 -9.10
CA GLY A 43 1.33 11.58 -8.27
C GLY A 43 0.82 11.18 -6.87
N MET A 44 -0.49 11.12 -6.64
CA MET A 44 -1.11 10.57 -5.43
C MET A 44 -1.98 9.37 -5.76
N LEU A 45 -2.02 8.40 -4.85
CA LEU A 45 -2.86 7.22 -4.94
C LEU A 45 -4.08 7.41 -4.05
N PHE A 46 -5.23 7.28 -4.66
CA PHE A 46 -6.54 7.37 -4.02
C PHE A 46 -7.22 6.02 -4.08
N CYS A 47 -7.80 5.64 -2.95
CA CYS A 47 -8.75 4.56 -2.93
C CYS A 47 -9.99 4.98 -3.75
N PRO A 48 -10.72 4.04 -4.39
CA PRO A 48 -12.02 4.34 -5.01
C PRO A 48 -13.04 5.01 -4.07
N CYS A 49 -12.85 4.92 -2.75
CA CYS A 49 -13.66 5.64 -1.77
C CYS A 49 -13.28 7.13 -1.59
N GLY A 50 -12.31 7.66 -2.35
CA GLY A 50 -11.86 9.05 -2.30
C GLY A 50 -10.74 9.36 -1.31
N ARG A 51 -10.23 8.38 -0.54
CA ARG A 51 -9.17 8.61 0.47
C ARG A 51 -7.77 8.51 -0.15
N SER A 52 -6.88 9.44 0.18
CA SER A 52 -5.47 9.43 -0.23
C SER A 52 -4.66 8.39 0.56
N ILE A 53 -4.21 7.35 -0.12
CA ILE A 53 -3.50 6.21 0.47
C ILE A 53 -2.00 6.44 0.52
N ALA A 54 -1.43 6.94 -0.58
CA ALA A 54 0.00 7.11 -0.72
C ALA A 54 0.33 8.19 -1.74
N THR A 55 1.56 8.69 -1.70
CA THR A 55 2.13 9.57 -2.73
C THR A 55 3.14 8.79 -3.55
N ASP A 56 3.07 8.90 -4.87
CA ASP A 56 4.07 8.39 -5.78
C ASP A 56 5.34 9.25 -5.74
N MET A 57 6.44 8.62 -5.36
CA MET A 57 7.78 9.23 -5.39
C MET A 57 8.61 8.65 -6.54
N GLY A 58 7.94 8.11 -7.58
CA GLY A 58 8.56 7.43 -8.71
C GLY A 58 9.03 6.01 -8.40
N ARG A 59 10.01 5.85 -7.50
CA ARG A 59 10.59 4.53 -7.16
C ARG A 59 9.78 3.73 -6.14
N PHE A 60 9.11 4.44 -5.23
CA PHE A 60 8.30 3.85 -4.17
C PHE A 60 7.09 4.73 -3.90
N TYR A 61 6.06 4.11 -3.35
CA TYR A 61 4.91 4.81 -2.80
C TYR A 61 5.18 5.17 -1.34
N LYS A 62 5.16 6.47 -1.03
CA LYS A 62 5.20 6.98 0.33
C LYS A 62 3.81 6.81 0.94
N MET A 63 3.67 5.86 1.85
CA MET A 63 2.38 5.49 2.41
C MET A 63 1.97 6.41 3.55
N HIS A 64 0.69 6.78 3.62
CA HIS A 64 0.12 7.52 4.76
C HIS A 64 -0.37 6.54 5.82
N VAL A 65 0.33 6.41 6.94
CA VAL A 65 0.10 5.37 7.96
C VAL A 65 -1.36 5.31 8.46
N ASP A 66 -2.04 6.44 8.52
CA ASP A 66 -3.44 6.55 8.97
C ASP A 66 -4.46 6.19 7.87
N ALA A 67 -4.06 6.24 6.59
CA ALA A 67 -4.95 6.04 5.45
C ALA A 67 -5.06 4.59 4.98
N PHE A 68 -4.13 3.72 5.40
CA PHE A 68 -4.15 2.31 5.06
C PHE A 68 -4.06 1.43 6.30
N THR A 69 -4.52 0.19 6.15
CA THR A 69 -4.28 -0.89 7.09
C THR A 69 -3.67 -2.06 6.33
N TYR A 70 -3.04 -2.98 7.03
CA TYR A 70 -2.48 -4.17 6.41
C TYR A 70 -2.82 -5.41 7.23
N THR A 71 -3.14 -6.47 6.51
CA THR A 71 -3.41 -7.77 7.10
C THR A 71 -2.53 -8.82 6.42
N GLY A 72 -1.90 -9.68 7.22
CA GLY A 72 -1.09 -10.78 6.73
C GLY A 72 0.07 -11.09 7.67
N THR A 73 0.58 -12.31 7.56
CA THR A 73 1.81 -12.76 8.21
C THR A 73 3.01 -12.12 7.50
N LYS A 74 3.88 -11.47 8.29
CA LYS A 74 5.23 -11.15 7.82
C LYS A 74 5.87 -12.50 7.45
N ASP A 75 6.56 -12.56 6.31
CA ASP A 75 7.54 -13.63 6.12
C ASP A 75 8.62 -13.36 7.16
N ALA A 76 8.48 -13.98 8.33
CA ALA A 76 9.59 -14.18 9.24
C ALA A 76 10.41 -15.28 8.57
N ALA A 77 11.45 -14.86 7.84
CA ALA A 77 12.59 -15.73 7.62
C ALA A 77 13.35 -15.84 8.94
#